data_AF-A0A2N3DK72-F1
#
_entry.id   AF-A0A2N3DK72-F1
#
_cell.length_a   1.000
_cell.length_b   1.000
_cell.length_c   1.000
_cell.angle_alpha   90.00
_cell.angle_beta   90.00
_cell.angle_gamma   90.00
#
_symmetry.space_group_name_H-M   'P 1'
#
loop_
_entity.id
_entity.type
_entity.pdbx_description
1 polymer ?
#
loop_
_entity_poly.entity_id
_entity_poly.type
_entity_poly.pdbx_seq_one_letter_code
_entity_poly.pdbx_strand_id
1 'polypeptide(L)'
;MTTSTVDRSHDLSQSLDRLSADERMKAASDYLRGTIAEGLLDRITGAVPSPDDVKLMKFHGIYQQDDRDLRDERRRQKLEPAYQFMIRVRLPGGVCTSAQWLKMDELARAHGGETLRLTTRQTFQFHWVLKDSLRPIIRGLHETLLDTVAACGDDSRGVMCTVDPQSSLFHAEVAAMAKRVSDHVIPKTRAYHEIWYGDERVASSEPEEPFYGRTYMPRKFKIGFALPPSNDIDVYAQDLGFIA
;
A
#
# COMPACT_ATOMS: atom_id res chain seq x y z
N MET A 1 32.69 6.22 33.86
CA MET A 1 31.61 5.75 32.97
C MET A 1 31.11 6.94 32.20
N THR A 2 31.53 7.09 30.94
CA THR A 2 31.01 8.13 30.05
C THR A 2 29.60 7.74 29.65
N THR A 3 28.60 8.46 30.16
CA THR A 3 27.23 8.37 29.66
C THR A 3 27.23 8.83 28.21
N SER A 4 27.20 7.89 27.27
CA SER A 4 26.89 8.18 25.88
C SER A 4 25.46 8.74 25.86
N THR A 5 25.33 10.04 25.58
CA THR A 5 24.05 10.64 25.23
C THR A 5 23.62 10.03 23.91
N VAL A 6 22.54 9.23 23.94
CA VAL A 6 21.93 8.68 22.72
C VAL A 6 21.45 9.84 21.87
N ASP A 7 21.97 9.95 20.65
CA ASP A 7 21.51 10.94 19.69
C ASP A 7 20.07 10.60 19.26
N ARG A 8 19.13 11.45 19.66
CA ARG A 8 17.70 11.36 19.34
C ARG A 8 17.26 12.41 18.32
N SER A 9 18.20 13.05 17.62
CA SER A 9 17.90 14.05 16.58
C SER A 9 17.08 13.52 15.41
N HIS A 10 16.86 12.21 15.32
CA HIS A 10 16.03 11.56 14.31
C HIS A 10 14.81 10.82 14.92
N ASP A 11 14.57 10.93 16.23
CA ASP A 11 13.43 10.32 16.90
C ASP A 11 12.13 11.08 16.58
N LEU A 12 11.04 10.35 16.35
CA LEU A 12 9.69 10.91 16.15
C LEU A 12 9.13 11.57 17.43
N SER A 13 9.75 11.34 18.59
CA SER A 13 9.42 12.06 19.83
C SER A 13 9.75 13.56 19.80
N GLN A 14 10.45 14.02 18.76
CA GLN A 14 10.72 15.43 18.55
C GLN A 14 9.48 16.20 18.07
N SER A 15 9.56 17.52 18.15
CA SER A 15 8.52 18.40 17.64
C SER A 15 8.37 18.28 16.12
N LEU A 16 7.13 18.32 15.63
CA LEU A 16 6.78 18.08 14.22
C LEU A 16 7.52 18.98 13.23
N ASP A 17 7.86 20.21 13.62
CA ASP A 17 8.64 21.16 12.81
C ASP A 17 10.04 20.66 12.48
N ARG A 18 10.64 19.84 13.35
CA ARG A 18 11.98 19.26 13.17
C ARG A 18 12.00 17.95 12.37
N LEU A 19 10.84 17.35 12.13
CA LEU A 19 10.75 16.11 11.39
C LEU A 19 10.91 16.33 9.86
N SER A 20 10.94 15.27 9.08
CA SER A 20 11.07 15.37 7.62
C SER A 20 9.84 16.03 7.00
N ALA A 21 9.96 16.47 5.74
CA ALA A 21 8.82 16.99 4.99
C ALA A 21 7.70 15.93 4.85
N ASP A 22 8.06 14.65 4.75
CA ASP A 22 7.09 13.56 4.63
C ASP A 22 6.34 13.34 5.96
N GLU A 23 7.00 13.48 7.11
CA GLU A 23 6.33 13.42 8.43
C GLU A 23 5.34 14.57 8.62
N ARG A 24 5.72 15.79 8.24
CA ARG A 24 4.82 16.96 8.29
C ARG A 24 3.63 16.81 7.36
N MET A 25 3.85 16.30 6.15
CA MET A 25 2.79 16.01 5.18
C MET A 25 1.81 14.97 5.72
N LYS A 26 2.29 13.86 6.30
CA LYS A 26 1.43 12.86 6.95
C LYS A 26 0.59 13.47 8.06
N ALA A 27 1.21 14.25 8.95
CA ALA A 27 0.52 14.87 10.07
C ALA A 27 -0.56 15.89 9.64
N ALA A 28 -0.38 16.58 8.51
CA ALA A 28 -1.33 17.53 7.93
C ALA A 28 -2.40 16.89 7.02
N SER A 29 -2.25 15.62 6.64
CA SER A 29 -3.10 14.95 5.66
C SER A 29 -4.51 14.55 6.12
N ASP A 30 -4.89 14.88 7.36
CA ASP A 30 -6.12 14.38 7.99
C ASP A 30 -6.25 12.84 7.88
N TYR A 31 -5.19 12.16 8.34
CA TYR A 31 -5.08 10.69 8.35
C TYR A 31 -5.17 10.08 6.95
N LEU A 32 -4.31 10.56 6.05
CA LEU A 32 -4.14 10.07 4.67
C LEU A 32 -5.28 10.41 3.71
N ARG A 33 -6.17 11.34 4.07
CA ARG A 33 -7.18 11.89 3.16
C ARG A 33 -6.56 12.83 2.12
N GLY A 34 -5.74 13.76 2.61
CA GLY A 34 -5.20 14.85 1.80
C GLY A 34 -6.30 15.57 1.04
N THR A 35 -6.07 15.82 -0.25
CA THR A 35 -7.07 16.29 -1.20
C THR A 35 -7.32 15.27 -2.32
N ILE A 36 -7.08 13.98 -2.02
CA ILE A 36 -7.11 12.90 -3.02
C ILE A 36 -8.49 12.82 -3.68
N ALA A 37 -9.56 12.88 -2.88
CA ALA A 37 -10.93 12.77 -3.38
C ALA A 37 -11.27 13.88 -4.37
N GLU A 38 -10.87 15.12 -4.08
CA GLU A 38 -11.05 16.26 -4.97
C GLU A 38 -10.15 16.15 -6.21
N GLY A 39 -8.89 15.76 -6.04
CA GLY A 39 -7.92 15.61 -7.14
C GLY A 39 -8.31 14.53 -8.15
N LEU A 40 -9.05 13.50 -7.73
CA LEU A 40 -9.62 12.49 -8.63
C LEU A 40 -10.76 13.03 -9.50
N LEU A 41 -11.40 14.15 -9.13
CA LEU A 41 -12.47 14.77 -9.93
C LEU A 41 -11.92 15.68 -11.04
N ASP A 42 -10.65 16.09 -10.95
CA ASP A 42 -10.00 16.93 -11.96
C ASP A 42 -9.90 16.16 -13.29
N ARG A 43 -10.46 16.69 -14.38
CA ARG A 43 -10.40 16.07 -15.71
C ARG A 43 -9.39 16.75 -16.65
N ILE A 44 -8.68 17.76 -16.18
CA ILE A 44 -7.73 18.55 -16.97
C ILE A 44 -6.45 17.75 -17.25
N THR A 45 -6.01 16.92 -16.30
CA THR A 45 -4.80 16.11 -16.40
C THR A 45 -5.06 14.64 -16.08
N GLY A 46 -4.26 13.74 -16.67
CA GLY A 46 -4.23 12.32 -16.31
C GLY A 46 -3.64 12.03 -14.92
N ALA A 47 -3.01 13.02 -14.26
CA ALA A 47 -2.46 12.90 -12.92
C ALA A 47 -3.47 13.23 -11.81
N VAL A 48 -3.14 12.86 -10.58
CA VAL A 48 -3.59 13.54 -9.37
C VAL A 48 -2.71 14.80 -9.18
N PRO A 49 -3.29 16.01 -9.10
CA PRO A 49 -2.52 17.25 -9.22
C PRO A 49 -1.57 17.53 -8.04
N SER A 50 -1.98 17.16 -6.82
CA SER A 50 -1.22 17.49 -5.60
C SER A 50 -0.01 16.56 -5.44
N PRO A 51 1.23 17.10 -5.31
CA PRO A 51 2.42 16.29 -5.05
C PRO A 51 2.36 15.54 -3.71
N ASP A 52 1.68 16.11 -2.73
CA ASP A 52 1.47 15.46 -1.44
C ASP A 52 0.49 14.30 -1.58
N ASP A 53 -0.60 14.47 -2.34
CA ASP A 53 -1.54 13.38 -2.63
C ASP A 53 -0.86 12.23 -3.37
N VAL A 54 0.06 12.52 -4.31
CA VAL A 54 0.87 11.48 -4.98
C VAL A 54 1.70 10.67 -3.98
N LYS A 55 2.15 11.27 -2.88
CA LYS A 55 2.82 10.54 -1.79
C LYS A 55 1.83 9.80 -0.91
N LEU A 56 0.70 10.42 -0.54
CA LEU A 56 -0.34 9.83 0.30
C LEU A 56 -1.00 8.61 -0.35
N MET A 57 -1.24 8.66 -1.67
CA MET A 57 -1.79 7.53 -2.44
C MET A 57 -0.98 6.24 -2.29
N LYS A 58 0.31 6.32 -1.93
CA LYS A 58 1.13 5.13 -1.64
C LYS A 58 0.59 4.34 -0.45
N PHE A 59 0.06 4.99 0.58
CA PHE A 59 -0.58 4.32 1.73
C PHE A 59 -1.90 3.63 1.35
N HIS A 60 -2.51 4.07 0.26
CA HIS A 60 -3.67 3.43 -0.38
C HIS A 60 -3.25 2.35 -1.39
N GLY A 61 -1.96 2.02 -1.47
CA GLY A 61 -1.41 0.99 -2.38
C GLY A 61 -1.24 1.44 -3.83
N ILE A 62 -1.28 2.75 -4.10
CA ILE A 62 -1.32 3.29 -5.47
C ILE A 62 -0.08 4.17 -5.72
N TYR A 63 0.56 3.98 -6.87
CA TYR A 63 1.65 4.84 -7.35
C TYR A 63 1.24 5.51 -8.64
N GLN A 64 1.24 6.84 -8.65
CA GLN A 64 1.27 7.59 -9.89
C GLN A 64 2.62 7.42 -10.58
N GLN A 65 2.58 7.17 -11.87
CA GLN A 65 3.70 6.97 -12.78
C GLN A 65 3.37 7.65 -14.11
N ASP A 66 4.29 7.60 -15.04
CA ASP A 66 4.08 7.96 -16.43
C ASP A 66 4.90 7.01 -17.31
N ASP A 67 4.50 6.87 -18.57
CA ASP A 67 5.26 6.09 -19.53
C ASP A 67 6.58 6.79 -19.88
N ARG A 68 7.68 6.21 -19.38
CA ARG A 68 9.03 6.74 -19.54
C ARG A 68 9.54 6.59 -20.97
N ASP A 69 9.02 5.64 -21.74
CA ASP A 69 9.43 5.42 -23.13
C ASP A 69 8.87 6.54 -24.03
N LEU A 70 7.68 7.06 -23.70
CA LEU A 70 7.03 8.16 -24.42
C LEU A 70 7.38 9.55 -23.90
N ARG A 71 7.95 9.65 -22.67
CA ARG A 71 8.13 10.93 -21.97
C ARG A 71 8.88 11.99 -22.79
N ASP A 72 10.00 11.62 -23.40
CA ASP A 72 10.84 12.56 -24.15
C ASP A 72 10.17 13.04 -25.44
N GLU A 73 9.47 12.15 -26.14
CA GLU A 73 8.69 12.49 -27.34
C GLU A 73 7.53 13.44 -27.00
N ARG A 74 6.73 13.10 -25.98
CA ARG A 74 5.60 13.92 -25.53
C ARG A 74 6.06 15.31 -25.07
N ARG A 75 7.17 15.39 -24.35
CA ARG A 75 7.78 16.68 -23.95
C ARG A 75 8.13 17.54 -25.17
N ARG A 76 8.70 16.98 -26.24
CA ARG A 76 9.01 17.72 -27.48
C ARG A 76 7.74 18.24 -28.17
N GLN A 77 6.64 17.48 -28.07
CA GLN A 77 5.32 17.86 -28.57
C GLN A 77 4.55 18.80 -27.62
N LYS A 78 5.13 19.16 -26.47
CA LYS A 78 4.50 19.95 -25.40
C LYS A 78 3.22 19.31 -24.84
N LEU A 79 3.12 17.99 -24.90
CA LEU A 79 2.06 17.22 -24.27
C LEU A 79 2.42 16.92 -22.81
N GLU A 80 1.42 16.77 -21.96
CA GLU A 80 1.62 16.25 -20.60
C GLU A 80 2.21 14.83 -20.63
N PRO A 81 2.93 14.38 -19.58
CA PRO A 81 3.34 12.99 -19.47
C PRO A 81 2.17 12.02 -19.69
N ALA A 82 2.44 10.85 -20.26
CA ALA A 82 1.44 9.79 -20.37
C ALA A 82 1.24 9.14 -19.00
N TYR A 83 0.50 9.83 -18.13
CA TYR A 83 0.26 9.40 -16.75
C TYR A 83 -0.48 8.06 -16.69
N GLN A 84 -0.03 7.23 -15.76
CA GLN A 84 -0.59 5.93 -15.46
C GLN A 84 -0.38 5.64 -13.97
N PHE A 85 -1.05 4.60 -13.47
CA PHE A 85 -0.97 4.21 -12.09
C PHE A 85 -0.61 2.73 -11.97
N MET A 86 0.12 2.40 -10.90
CA MET A 86 0.29 1.05 -10.43
C MET A 86 -0.53 0.88 -9.16
N ILE A 87 -1.31 -0.20 -9.07
CA ILE A 87 -2.06 -0.58 -7.88
C ILE A 87 -1.48 -1.88 -7.35
N ARG A 88 -1.15 -1.95 -6.07
CA ARG A 88 -0.66 -3.16 -5.40
C ARG A 88 -1.70 -3.69 -4.43
N VAL A 89 -2.01 -4.98 -4.54
CA VAL A 89 -2.96 -5.66 -3.65
C VAL A 89 -2.31 -5.97 -2.30
N ARG A 90 -3.07 -5.89 -1.21
CA ARG A 90 -2.69 -6.47 0.08
C ARG A 90 -3.13 -7.93 0.11
N LEU A 91 -2.16 -8.85 0.12
CA LEU A 91 -2.42 -10.29 0.08
C LEU A 91 -1.60 -11.03 1.14
N PRO A 92 -2.10 -11.17 2.38
CA PRO A 92 -1.36 -11.81 3.46
C PRO A 92 -1.03 -13.26 3.13
N GLY A 93 0.25 -13.63 3.30
CA GLY A 93 0.76 -14.96 2.97
C GLY A 93 0.75 -15.33 1.48
N GLY A 94 0.38 -14.40 0.59
CA GLY A 94 0.22 -14.69 -0.83
C GLY A 94 -0.93 -15.62 -1.18
N VAL A 95 -1.85 -15.86 -0.25
CA VAL A 95 -2.97 -16.79 -0.45
C VAL A 95 -4.17 -16.03 -1.01
N CYS A 96 -4.64 -16.42 -2.19
CA CYS A 96 -5.90 -15.97 -2.75
C CYS A 96 -6.79 -17.15 -3.14
N THR A 97 -8.10 -16.93 -3.13
CA THR A 97 -9.08 -17.89 -3.65
C THR A 97 -9.15 -17.83 -5.18
N SER A 98 -9.69 -18.87 -5.82
CA SER A 98 -9.92 -18.85 -7.27
C SER A 98 -10.84 -17.71 -7.71
N ALA A 99 -11.84 -17.33 -6.90
CA ALA A 99 -12.73 -16.20 -7.18
C ALA A 99 -11.97 -14.86 -7.15
N GLN A 100 -11.09 -14.67 -6.17
CA GLN A 100 -10.20 -13.51 -6.07
C GLN A 100 -9.25 -13.43 -7.27
N TRP A 101 -8.66 -14.55 -7.68
CA TRP A 101 -7.82 -14.63 -8.89
C TRP A 101 -8.61 -14.20 -10.14
N LEU A 102 -9.79 -14.79 -10.38
CA LEU A 102 -10.62 -14.48 -11.54
C LEU A 102 -11.06 -13.01 -11.56
N LYS A 103 -11.36 -12.42 -10.39
CA LYS A 103 -11.69 -10.99 -10.29
C LYS A 103 -10.49 -10.11 -10.62
N MET A 104 -9.29 -10.42 -10.11
CA MET A 104 -8.08 -9.66 -10.48
C MET A 104 -7.78 -9.76 -11.99
N ASP A 105 -7.96 -10.94 -12.58
CA ASP A 105 -7.76 -11.21 -13.99
C ASP A 105 -8.76 -10.46 -14.89
N GLU A 106 -10.04 -10.43 -14.50
CA GLU A 106 -11.09 -9.59 -15.11
C GLU A 106 -10.71 -8.10 -15.09
N LEU A 107 -10.32 -7.59 -13.91
CA LEU A 107 -9.95 -6.18 -13.73
C LEU A 107 -8.68 -5.81 -14.52
N ALA A 108 -7.70 -6.70 -14.61
CA ALA A 108 -6.48 -6.46 -15.37
C ALA A 108 -6.77 -6.34 -16.87
N ARG A 109 -7.68 -7.17 -17.40
CA ARG A 109 -8.12 -7.04 -18.80
C ARG A 109 -8.94 -5.78 -19.04
N ALA A 110 -9.82 -5.41 -18.12
CA ALA A 110 -10.66 -4.23 -18.28
C ALA A 110 -9.89 -2.90 -18.12
N HIS A 111 -8.89 -2.87 -17.24
CA HIS A 111 -8.33 -1.61 -16.74
C HIS A 111 -6.81 -1.58 -16.55
N GLY A 112 -6.11 -2.72 -16.64
CA GLY A 112 -4.70 -2.87 -16.22
C GLY A 112 -3.76 -3.36 -17.32
N GLY A 113 -4.07 -3.08 -18.59
CA GLY A 113 -3.23 -3.47 -19.73
C GLY A 113 -3.10 -4.98 -19.93
N GLU A 114 -4.13 -5.75 -19.56
CA GLU A 114 -4.21 -7.21 -19.76
C GLU A 114 -3.10 -8.02 -19.09
N THR A 115 -2.47 -7.48 -18.04
CA THR A 115 -1.41 -8.18 -17.31
C THR A 115 -1.54 -8.04 -15.80
N LEU A 116 -1.06 -9.06 -15.09
CA LEU A 116 -0.88 -9.03 -13.64
C LEU A 116 0.58 -9.33 -13.31
N ARG A 117 1.20 -8.47 -12.51
CA ARG A 117 2.59 -8.67 -12.08
C ARG A 117 2.64 -9.29 -10.69
N LEU A 118 3.02 -10.56 -10.62
CA LEU A 118 3.47 -11.20 -9.38
C LEU A 118 4.72 -10.49 -8.83
N THR A 119 4.84 -10.39 -7.52
CA THR A 119 5.93 -9.66 -6.86
C THR A 119 6.74 -10.56 -5.94
N THR A 120 7.95 -10.12 -5.58
CA THR A 120 8.79 -10.78 -4.57
C THR A 120 8.20 -10.70 -3.16
N ARG A 121 7.05 -10.02 -2.97
CA ARG A 121 6.31 -9.97 -1.72
C ARG A 121 4.96 -10.64 -1.78
N GLN A 122 4.86 -11.69 -2.60
CA GLN A 122 3.69 -12.58 -2.65
C GLN A 122 2.36 -11.85 -2.89
N THR A 123 2.40 -10.84 -3.75
CA THR A 123 1.19 -10.09 -4.13
C THR A 123 1.22 -9.73 -5.61
N PHE A 124 0.10 -9.22 -6.11
CA PHE A 124 -0.12 -8.77 -7.48
C PHE A 124 -0.03 -7.24 -7.59
N GLN A 125 0.40 -6.79 -8.76
CA GLN A 125 0.32 -5.40 -9.19
C GLN A 125 -0.43 -5.30 -10.51
N PHE A 126 -1.35 -4.33 -10.58
CA PHE A 126 -1.90 -3.81 -11.82
C PHE A 126 -1.01 -2.67 -12.30
N HIS A 127 -0.74 -2.61 -13.59
CA HIS A 127 0.01 -1.52 -14.24
C HIS A 127 -0.84 -0.92 -15.36
N TRP A 128 -0.39 0.20 -15.96
CA TRP A 128 -1.12 0.90 -17.03
C TRP A 128 -2.54 1.33 -16.64
N VAL A 129 -2.82 1.49 -15.35
CA VAL A 129 -4.13 1.91 -14.87
C VAL A 129 -4.29 3.41 -15.11
N LEU A 130 -5.37 3.81 -15.78
CA LEU A 130 -5.71 5.23 -15.94
C LEU A 130 -6.40 5.78 -14.68
N LYS A 131 -6.35 7.10 -14.47
CA LYS A 131 -6.92 7.75 -13.26
C LYS A 131 -8.38 7.35 -13.02
N ASP A 132 -9.20 7.39 -14.05
CA ASP A 132 -10.64 7.07 -13.97
C ASP A 132 -10.90 5.58 -13.67
N SER A 133 -9.90 4.72 -13.92
CA SER A 133 -9.97 3.28 -13.64
C SER A 133 -9.55 2.91 -12.21
N LEU A 134 -9.00 3.85 -11.42
CA LEU A 134 -8.61 3.58 -10.03
C LEU A 134 -9.80 3.10 -9.19
N ARG A 135 -10.90 3.87 -9.16
CA ARG A 135 -12.10 3.51 -8.38
C ARG A 135 -12.76 2.20 -8.86
N PRO A 136 -12.96 1.97 -10.17
CA PRO A 136 -13.43 0.68 -10.68
C PRO A 136 -12.62 -0.52 -10.18
N ILE A 137 -11.28 -0.47 -10.26
CA ILE A 137 -10.43 -1.57 -9.77
C ILE A 137 -10.59 -1.76 -8.26
N ILE A 138 -10.50 -0.70 -7.47
CA ILE A 138 -10.58 -0.80 -6.01
C ILE A 138 -11.94 -1.35 -5.57
N ARG A 139 -13.03 -0.92 -6.20
CA ARG A 139 -14.38 -1.46 -5.94
C ARG A 139 -14.52 -2.91 -6.38
N GLY A 140 -13.99 -3.29 -7.54
CA GLY A 140 -14.01 -4.67 -8.00
C GLY A 140 -13.21 -5.61 -7.09
N LEU A 141 -12.07 -5.17 -6.55
CA LEU A 141 -11.32 -5.93 -5.54
C LEU A 141 -12.16 -6.14 -4.28
N HIS A 142 -12.86 -5.10 -3.83
CA HIS A 142 -13.71 -5.13 -2.64
C HIS A 142 -14.83 -6.18 -2.72
N GLU A 143 -15.40 -6.43 -3.91
CA GLU A 143 -16.40 -7.48 -4.14
C GLU A 143 -15.91 -8.88 -3.72
N THR A 144 -14.60 -9.09 -3.67
CA THR A 144 -13.96 -10.36 -3.27
C THR A 144 -13.17 -10.25 -1.98
N LEU A 145 -13.45 -9.22 -1.17
CA LEU A 145 -12.79 -8.93 0.11
C LEU A 145 -11.27 -8.69 -0.03
N LEU A 146 -10.82 -8.26 -1.22
CA LEU A 146 -9.46 -7.77 -1.43
C LEU A 146 -9.42 -6.25 -1.29
N ASP A 147 -8.27 -5.74 -0.87
CA ASP A 147 -7.98 -4.31 -0.79
C ASP A 147 -6.52 -4.03 -1.13
N THR A 148 -6.14 -2.75 -1.08
CA THR A 148 -4.79 -2.26 -1.38
C THR A 148 -4.20 -1.45 -0.23
N VAL A 149 -4.89 -1.43 0.92
CA VAL A 149 -4.52 -0.63 2.09
C VAL A 149 -3.15 -1.09 2.59
N ALA A 150 -2.25 -0.16 2.90
CA ALA A 150 -0.91 -0.45 3.42
C ALA A 150 -0.07 -1.43 2.55
N ALA A 151 -0.46 -1.66 1.29
CA ALA A 151 0.37 -2.44 0.37
C ALA A 151 1.69 -1.70 0.09
N CYS A 152 1.67 -0.38 0.22
CA CYS A 152 2.77 0.56 0.10
C CYS A 152 2.65 1.68 1.16
N GLY A 153 3.49 2.72 1.10
CA GLY A 153 3.53 3.75 2.14
C GLY A 153 4.57 3.46 3.24
N ASP A 154 4.48 4.26 4.30
CA ASP A 154 5.28 4.13 5.53
C ASP A 154 4.43 3.51 6.66
N ASP A 155 4.11 2.24 6.43
CA ASP A 155 3.30 1.36 7.27
C ASP A 155 3.82 -0.08 7.12
N SER A 156 3.08 -1.05 7.68
CA SER A 156 3.39 -2.46 7.49
C SER A 156 3.02 -2.92 6.09
N ARG A 157 4.02 -3.38 5.34
CA ARG A 157 3.85 -3.99 4.02
C ARG A 157 3.20 -5.37 4.15
N GLY A 158 2.72 -5.90 3.02
CA GLY A 158 2.21 -7.27 2.90
C GLY A 158 3.06 -8.29 3.67
N VAL A 159 2.40 -8.95 4.63
CA VAL A 159 2.99 -9.96 5.51
C VAL A 159 3.16 -11.26 4.72
N MET A 160 4.38 -11.77 4.67
CA MET A 160 4.70 -12.97 3.90
C MET A 160 4.70 -14.24 4.77
N CYS A 161 4.47 -15.39 4.15
CA CYS A 161 4.75 -16.68 4.76
C CYS A 161 5.33 -17.66 3.74
N THR A 162 6.05 -18.69 4.20
CA THR A 162 6.49 -19.79 3.32
C THR A 162 5.34 -20.35 2.48
N VAL A 163 5.61 -20.63 1.21
CA VAL A 163 4.69 -21.17 0.21
C VAL A 163 5.04 -22.62 -0.10
N ASP A 164 5.03 -23.48 0.92
CA ASP A 164 5.30 -24.92 0.77
C ASP A 164 4.00 -25.72 0.59
N PRO A 165 3.65 -26.15 -0.65
CA PRO A 165 2.47 -26.98 -0.88
C PRO A 165 2.63 -28.40 -0.31
N GLN A 166 3.86 -28.91 -0.13
CA GLN A 166 4.10 -30.25 0.41
C GLN A 166 3.76 -30.33 1.90
N SER A 167 3.84 -29.20 2.60
CA SER A 167 3.50 -29.06 4.01
C SER A 167 2.18 -28.31 4.21
N SER A 168 1.14 -28.67 3.45
CA SER A 168 -0.13 -27.92 3.37
C SER A 168 -0.79 -27.58 4.72
N LEU A 169 -0.71 -28.47 5.72
CA LEU A 169 -1.26 -28.19 7.06
C LEU A 169 -0.47 -27.08 7.77
N PHE A 170 0.86 -27.19 7.82
CA PHE A 170 1.71 -26.17 8.42
C PHE A 170 1.66 -24.85 7.63
N HIS A 171 1.63 -24.91 6.30
CA HIS A 171 1.39 -23.74 5.47
C HIS A 171 0.09 -23.03 5.85
N ALA A 172 -1.02 -23.76 6.04
CA ALA A 172 -2.30 -23.17 6.41
C ALA A 172 -2.23 -22.46 7.78
N GLU A 173 -1.54 -23.04 8.76
CA GLU A 173 -1.35 -22.43 10.09
C GLU A 173 -0.53 -21.15 10.02
N VAL A 174 0.59 -21.16 9.29
CA VAL A 174 1.47 -19.99 9.12
C VAL A 174 0.78 -18.91 8.27
N ALA A 175 0.05 -19.29 7.22
CA ALA A 175 -0.74 -18.35 6.42
C ALA A 175 -1.85 -17.68 7.26
N ALA A 176 -2.52 -18.44 8.14
CA ALA A 176 -3.48 -17.88 9.08
C ALA A 176 -2.81 -16.91 10.07
N MET A 177 -1.58 -17.20 10.51
CA MET A 177 -0.79 -16.29 11.34
C MET A 177 -0.42 -15.01 10.60
N ALA A 178 0.07 -15.12 9.36
CA ALA A 178 0.39 -13.98 8.51
C ALA A 178 -0.85 -13.09 8.27
N LYS A 179 -2.01 -13.68 8.06
CA LYS A 179 -3.29 -12.96 7.96
C LYS A 179 -3.63 -12.23 9.26
N ARG A 180 -3.59 -12.90 10.42
CA ARG A 180 -3.87 -12.26 11.72
C ARG A 180 -2.95 -11.07 11.98
N VAL A 181 -1.66 -11.20 11.67
CA VAL A 181 -0.70 -10.09 11.80
C VAL A 181 -1.05 -8.97 10.83
N SER A 182 -1.31 -9.27 9.55
CA SER A 182 -1.70 -8.25 8.59
C SER A 182 -2.96 -7.48 9.00
N ASP A 183 -3.96 -8.18 9.54
CA ASP A 183 -5.22 -7.56 10.01
C ASP A 183 -5.03 -6.76 11.30
N HIS A 184 -4.06 -7.15 12.14
CA HIS A 184 -3.69 -6.38 13.32
C HIS A 184 -3.03 -5.05 12.93
N VAL A 185 -2.04 -5.10 12.03
CA VAL A 185 -1.19 -3.95 11.67
C VAL A 185 -1.74 -3.08 10.54
N ILE A 186 -2.88 -3.42 9.93
CA ILE A 186 -3.51 -2.54 8.93
C ILE A 186 -3.96 -1.21 9.58
N PRO A 187 -3.78 -0.05 8.92
CA PRO A 187 -4.39 1.21 9.34
C PRO A 187 -5.89 1.06 9.65
N LYS A 188 -6.35 1.76 10.69
CA LYS A 188 -7.73 1.82 11.18
C LYS A 188 -8.47 3.07 10.72
N THR A 189 -7.78 4.05 10.15
CA THR A 189 -8.42 5.23 9.56
C THR A 189 -9.49 4.88 8.52
N ARG A 190 -10.54 5.69 8.45
CA ARG A 190 -11.62 5.56 7.47
C ARG A 190 -11.30 6.19 6.11
N ALA A 191 -10.18 6.89 5.96
CA ALA A 191 -9.81 7.62 4.74
C ALA A 191 -9.93 6.78 3.46
N TYR A 192 -9.50 5.50 3.50
CA TYR A 192 -9.60 4.60 2.36
C TYR A 192 -11.06 4.36 1.93
N HIS A 193 -11.93 4.09 2.89
CA HIS A 193 -13.35 3.86 2.64
C HIS A 193 -14.04 5.11 2.06
N GLU A 194 -13.75 6.27 2.63
CA GLU A 194 -14.30 7.55 2.18
C GLU A 194 -13.87 7.88 0.74
N ILE A 195 -12.58 7.71 0.41
CA ILE A 195 -12.05 8.07 -0.91
C ILE A 195 -12.49 7.10 -2.01
N TRP A 196 -12.44 5.78 -1.74
CA TRP A 196 -12.56 4.76 -2.78
C TRP A 196 -13.95 4.11 -2.84
N TYR A 197 -14.63 3.98 -1.71
CA TYR A 197 -15.98 3.43 -1.66
C TYR A 197 -17.04 4.53 -1.65
N GLY A 198 -16.69 5.73 -1.16
CA GLY A 198 -17.62 6.86 -1.06
C GLY A 198 -18.44 6.83 0.21
N ASP A 199 -17.94 6.15 1.25
CA ASP A 199 -18.57 6.13 2.56
C ASP A 199 -18.61 7.55 3.14
N GLU A 200 -19.69 7.89 3.83
CA GLU A 200 -19.78 9.17 4.54
C GLU A 200 -18.82 9.19 5.74
N ARG A 201 -18.26 10.38 6.00
CA ARG A 201 -17.45 10.60 7.19
C ARG A 201 -18.34 10.59 8.41
N VAL A 202 -18.08 9.65 9.31
CA VAL A 202 -18.80 9.52 10.58
C VAL A 202 -18.00 10.22 11.66
N ALA A 203 -18.60 11.19 12.34
CA ALA A 203 -17.99 11.83 13.49
C ALA A 203 -17.82 10.81 14.63
N SER A 204 -16.62 10.72 15.18
CA SER A 204 -16.29 9.86 16.31
C SER A 204 -15.43 10.61 17.32
N SER A 205 -15.58 10.28 18.61
CA SER A 205 -14.68 10.73 19.67
C SER A 205 -13.42 9.86 19.79
N GLU A 206 -13.43 8.68 19.17
CA GLU A 206 -12.28 7.78 19.17
C GLU A 206 -11.14 8.32 18.29
N PRO A 207 -9.87 8.01 18.62
CA PRO A 207 -8.76 8.34 17.73
C PRO A 207 -8.96 7.73 16.35
N GLU A 208 -8.84 8.54 15.30
CA GLU A 208 -8.99 8.11 13.90
C GLU A 208 -7.97 7.01 13.52
N GLU A 209 -6.77 7.06 14.09
CA GLU A 209 -5.71 6.08 13.85
C GLU A 209 -4.95 5.78 15.15
N PRO A 210 -5.45 4.85 15.98
CA PRO A 210 -4.88 4.55 17.30
C PRO A 210 -3.61 3.70 17.25
N PHE A 211 -3.35 2.98 16.15
CA PHE A 211 -2.19 2.10 16.04
C PHE A 211 -0.96 2.86 15.54
N TYR A 212 -1.13 3.64 14.49
CA TYR A 212 -0.04 4.36 13.82
C TYR A 212 0.10 5.84 14.23
N GLY A 213 -0.97 6.45 14.74
CA GLY A 213 -1.02 7.89 14.98
C GLY A 213 -0.95 8.72 13.70
N ARG A 214 -0.72 10.03 13.85
CA ARG A 214 -0.78 11.02 12.75
C ARG A 214 0.38 10.93 11.77
N THR A 215 1.52 10.40 12.20
CA THR A 215 2.75 10.33 11.41
C THR A 215 3.01 8.95 10.85
N TYR A 216 2.23 7.93 11.21
CA TYR A 216 2.50 6.55 10.80
C TYR A 216 3.93 6.11 11.16
N MET A 217 4.48 5.10 10.46
CA MET A 217 5.87 4.69 10.69
C MET A 217 6.84 5.69 10.05
N PRO A 218 8.10 5.77 10.53
CA PRO A 218 9.14 6.54 9.85
C PRO A 218 9.43 6.03 8.43
N ARG A 219 9.19 4.74 8.18
CA ARG A 219 9.38 4.10 6.88
C ARG A 219 8.59 2.79 6.79
N LYS A 220 8.52 2.23 5.58
CA LYS A 220 8.01 0.88 5.32
C LYS A 220 8.58 -0.16 6.30
N PHE A 221 7.72 -1.05 6.77
CA PHE A 221 8.08 -2.12 7.70
C PHE A 221 7.61 -3.47 7.17
N LYS A 222 8.46 -4.48 7.15
CA LYS A 222 8.22 -5.79 6.52
C LYS A 222 8.23 -6.89 7.56
N ILE A 223 7.20 -7.73 7.50
CA ILE A 223 7.05 -8.89 8.38
C ILE A 223 6.99 -10.16 7.52
N GLY A 224 7.62 -11.24 7.96
CA GLY A 224 7.54 -12.54 7.29
C GLY A 224 7.72 -13.73 8.23
N PHE A 225 7.09 -14.84 7.87
CA PHE A 225 7.14 -16.11 8.59
C PHE A 225 7.75 -17.21 7.72
N ALA A 226 8.86 -17.79 8.14
CA ALA A 226 9.50 -18.92 7.46
C ALA A 226 9.18 -20.24 8.17
N LEU A 227 8.97 -21.29 7.39
CA LEU A 227 8.84 -22.66 7.87
C LEU A 227 10.10 -23.46 7.50
N PRO A 228 10.91 -23.90 8.49
CA PRO A 228 12.07 -24.73 8.22
C PRO A 228 11.71 -26.03 7.46
N PRO A 229 12.61 -26.53 6.59
CA PRO A 229 13.95 -26.01 6.31
C PRO A 229 13.97 -24.90 5.23
N SER A 230 12.82 -24.45 4.73
CA SER A 230 12.74 -23.49 3.61
C SER A 230 12.95 -22.04 4.07
N ASN A 231 13.68 -21.27 3.25
CA ASN A 231 13.82 -19.82 3.39
C ASN A 231 13.37 -19.09 2.11
N ASP A 232 12.27 -19.56 1.53
CA ASP A 232 11.67 -19.03 0.31
C ASP A 232 11.18 -17.59 0.40
N ILE A 233 10.87 -17.12 1.61
CA ILE A 233 10.47 -15.73 1.87
C ILE A 233 11.65 -14.77 2.07
N ASP A 234 12.88 -15.27 2.09
CA ASP A 234 14.09 -14.53 2.48
C ASP A 234 13.90 -13.82 3.84
N VAL A 235 13.85 -14.61 4.91
CA VAL A 235 13.53 -14.16 6.28
C VAL A 235 14.51 -13.10 6.79
N TYR A 236 15.76 -13.12 6.34
CA TYR A 236 16.79 -12.16 6.71
C TYR A 236 16.60 -10.78 6.08
N ALA A 237 15.74 -10.66 5.06
CA ALA A 237 15.40 -9.40 4.41
C ALA A 237 14.13 -8.72 4.99
N GLN A 238 13.55 -9.28 6.06
CA GLN A 238 12.41 -8.71 6.78
C GLN A 238 12.87 -7.83 7.95
N ASP A 239 12.07 -6.82 8.30
CA ASP A 239 12.30 -6.04 9.53
C ASP A 239 11.95 -6.88 10.77
N LEU A 240 10.90 -7.72 10.67
CA LEU A 240 10.63 -8.84 11.59
C LEU A 240 10.51 -10.15 10.81
N GLY A 241 11.49 -11.03 11.00
CA GLY A 241 11.49 -12.38 10.48
C GLY A 241 11.22 -13.39 11.61
N PHE A 242 10.18 -14.18 11.48
CA PHE A 242 9.84 -15.25 12.42
C PHE A 242 10.11 -16.61 11.77
N ILE A 243 10.65 -17.55 12.54
CA ILE A 243 10.92 -18.93 12.12
C ILE A 243 10.13 -19.83 13.06
N ALA A 244 9.28 -20.69 12.50
CA ALA A 244 8.44 -21.64 13.24
C ALA A 244 9.26 -22.73 13.94
#